data_AF-A0A9W9YPQ3-F1
#
_entry.id   AF-A0A9W9YPQ3-F1
#
_cell.length_a   1.000
_cell.length_b   1.000
_cell.length_c   1.000
_cell.angle_alpha   90.00
_cell.angle_beta   90.00
_cell.angle_gamma   90.00
#
_symmetry.space_group_name_H-M   'P 1'
#
loop_
_entity.id
_entity.type
_entity.pdbx_description
1 polymer ?
#
loop_
_entity_poly.entity_id
_entity_poly.type
_entity_poly.pdbx_seq_one_letter_code
_entity_poly.pdbx_strand_id
1 'polypeptide(L)'
;MMAGFSCSILLIIFLCGTEILAREIYTNVWAVKVRGSRQEVEEIALKYGFSYDTHLFEDYHLFKRPGLKKTLGKTRLSSEIDKKLDLDSKVEWFMHQKEKKYQLFSSDPMFEYQWYIVS
;
A
#
# COMPACT_ATOMS: atom_id res chain seq x y z
N MET A 1 22.84 31.07 35.65
CA MET A 1 21.41 30.70 35.72
C MET A 1 20.91 30.40 34.30
N MET A 2 21.36 29.29 33.67
CA MET A 2 21.01 28.96 32.27
C MET A 2 20.84 27.46 31.99
N ALA A 3 21.17 26.58 32.95
CA ALA A 3 21.05 25.14 32.78
C ALA A 3 19.59 24.61 32.86
N GLY A 4 18.69 25.35 33.51
CA GLY A 4 17.29 24.94 33.70
C GLY A 4 16.51 24.90 32.38
N PHE A 5 16.63 25.92 31.54
CA PHE A 5 15.90 26.00 30.27
C PHE A 5 16.27 24.88 29.30
N SER A 6 17.55 24.49 29.24
CA SER A 6 18.00 23.42 28.36
C SER A 6 17.45 22.05 28.76
N CYS A 7 17.34 21.79 30.07
CA CYS A 7 16.83 20.51 30.58
C CYS A 7 15.30 20.42 30.44
N SER A 8 14.59 21.54 30.66
CA SER A 8 13.13 21.63 30.45
C SER A 8 12.74 21.44 28.98
N ILE A 9 13.49 22.01 28.04
CA ILE A 9 13.21 21.85 26.60
C ILE A 9 13.44 20.40 26.16
N LEU A 10 14.51 19.75 26.63
CA LEU A 10 14.77 18.34 26.36
C LEU A 10 13.68 17.42 26.94
N LEU A 11 13.17 17.73 28.14
CA LEU A 11 12.04 17.00 28.74
C LEU A 11 10.74 17.19 27.97
N ILE A 12 10.45 18.39 27.46
CA ILE A 12 9.26 18.65 26.63
C ILE A 12 9.34 17.89 25.31
N ILE A 13 10.51 17.88 24.64
CA ILE A 13 10.72 17.11 23.41
C ILE A 13 10.57 15.61 23.67
N PHE A 14 11.07 15.12 24.80
CA PHE A 14 10.96 13.71 25.19
C PHE A 14 9.52 13.30 25.55
N LEU A 15 8.74 14.17 26.20
CA LEU A 15 7.35 13.90 26.58
C LEU A 15 6.34 14.11 25.42
N CYS A 16 6.69 14.91 24.41
CA CYS A 16 5.82 15.27 23.29
C CYS A 16 6.20 14.58 21.97
N GLY A 17 6.97 13.49 22.04
CA GLY A 17 7.35 12.73 20.85
C GLY A 17 6.13 12.10 20.18
N THR A 18 5.86 12.49 18.93
CA THR A 18 4.91 11.79 18.06
C THR A 18 5.63 10.67 17.31
N GLU A 19 5.26 9.42 17.57
CA GLU A 19 5.75 8.30 16.78
C GLU A 19 4.78 8.02 15.63
N ILE A 20 5.31 7.97 14.41
CA ILE A 20 4.54 7.60 13.21
C ILE A 20 4.94 6.18 12.83
N LEU A 21 4.02 5.22 12.99
CA LEU A 21 4.20 3.89 12.43
C LEU A 21 3.52 3.82 11.07
N ALA A 22 4.32 3.67 10.02
CA ALA A 22 3.84 3.35 8.68
C ALA A 22 3.82 1.84 8.48
N ARG A 23 2.67 1.28 8.11
CA ARG A 23 2.52 -0.12 7.70
C ARG A 23 2.23 -0.21 6.21
N GLU A 24 2.99 -1.02 5.50
CA GLU A 24 2.68 -1.41 4.12
C GLU A 24 1.80 -2.67 4.12
N ILE A 25 0.61 -2.53 3.55
CA ILE A 25 -0.37 -3.61 3.46
C ILE A 25 -0.51 -4.00 2.00
N TYR A 26 -0.14 -5.23 1.67
CA TYR A 26 -0.34 -5.79 0.34
C TYR A 26 -1.83 -6.02 0.12
N THR A 27 -2.34 -5.52 -1.01
CA THR A 27 -3.77 -5.60 -1.35
C THR A 27 -4.09 -6.89 -2.11
N ASN A 28 -5.29 -6.98 -2.69
CA ASN A 28 -5.62 -8.00 -3.67
C ASN A 28 -5.61 -7.48 -5.11
N VAL A 29 -4.93 -6.36 -5.37
CA VAL A 29 -4.93 -5.68 -6.67
C VAL A 29 -3.54 -5.65 -7.27
N TRP A 30 -3.47 -5.87 -8.58
CA TRP A 30 -2.27 -5.72 -9.38
C TRP A 30 -2.54 -4.68 -10.46
N ALA A 31 -1.64 -3.71 -10.59
CA ALA A 31 -1.55 -2.92 -11.80
C ALA A 31 -0.74 -3.71 -12.82
N VAL A 32 -1.22 -3.77 -14.05
CA VAL A 32 -0.57 -4.50 -15.13
C VAL A 32 -0.55 -3.64 -16.39
N LYS A 33 0.49 -3.80 -17.20
CA LYS A 33 0.56 -3.24 -18.54
C LYS A 33 0.42 -4.38 -19.55
N VAL A 34 -0.66 -4.35 -20.30
CA VAL A 34 -1.02 -5.37 -21.29
C VAL A 34 -1.62 -4.67 -22.50
N ARG A 35 -0.98 -4.86 -23.65
CA ARG A 35 -1.48 -4.36 -24.94
C ARG A 35 -2.62 -5.22 -25.45
N GLY A 36 -3.51 -4.58 -26.21
CA GLY A 36 -4.58 -5.25 -26.93
C GLY A 36 -5.95 -4.70 -26.57
N SER A 37 -6.98 -5.36 -27.08
CA SER A 37 -8.36 -5.05 -26.78
C SER A 37 -8.69 -5.38 -25.32
N ARG A 38 -9.71 -4.72 -24.78
CA ARG A 38 -10.23 -5.01 -23.43
C ARG A 38 -10.54 -6.49 -23.23
N GLN A 39 -11.08 -7.17 -24.25
CA GLN A 39 -11.40 -8.59 -24.18
C GLN A 39 -10.14 -9.45 -23.99
N GLU A 40 -9.06 -9.18 -24.72
CA GLU A 40 -7.80 -9.92 -24.58
C GLU A 40 -7.17 -9.71 -23.18
N VAL A 41 -7.31 -8.49 -22.64
CA VAL A 41 -6.85 -8.16 -21.28
C VAL A 41 -7.68 -8.93 -20.23
N GLU A 42 -9.00 -8.98 -20.40
CA GLU A 42 -9.91 -9.76 -19.53
C GLU A 42 -9.59 -11.27 -19.58
N GLU A 43 -9.28 -11.81 -20.76
CA GLU A 43 -8.84 -13.21 -20.92
C GLU A 43 -7.53 -13.49 -20.17
N ILE A 44 -6.56 -12.57 -20.20
CA ILE A 44 -5.31 -12.69 -19.44
C ILE A 44 -5.58 -12.64 -17.94
N ALA A 45 -6.44 -11.73 -17.47
CA ALA A 45 -6.84 -11.68 -16.07
C ALA A 45 -7.40 -13.04 -15.62
N LEU A 46 -8.38 -13.58 -16.38
CA LEU A 46 -9.01 -14.86 -16.09
C LEU A 46 -8.03 -16.03 -16.13
N LYS A 47 -7.13 -16.08 -17.12
CA LYS A 47 -6.07 -17.10 -17.24
C LYS A 47 -5.25 -17.25 -15.96
N TYR A 48 -4.96 -16.14 -15.29
CA TYR A 48 -4.20 -16.14 -14.05
C TYR A 48 -5.06 -16.17 -12.78
N GLY A 49 -6.38 -16.28 -12.92
CA GLY A 49 -7.32 -16.34 -11.80
C GLY A 49 -7.59 -14.97 -11.16
N PHE A 50 -7.40 -13.89 -11.91
CA PHE A 50 -7.89 -12.56 -11.57
C PHE A 50 -9.27 -12.31 -12.18
N SER A 51 -9.97 -11.33 -11.63
CA SER A 51 -11.00 -10.59 -12.34
C SER A 51 -10.40 -9.28 -12.87
N TYR A 52 -10.79 -8.87 -14.07
CA TYR A 52 -10.57 -7.50 -14.52
C TYR A 52 -11.35 -6.54 -13.62
N ASP A 53 -10.71 -5.46 -13.18
CA ASP A 53 -11.33 -4.45 -12.32
C ASP A 53 -11.59 -3.17 -13.12
N THR A 54 -10.53 -2.50 -13.58
CA THR A 54 -10.65 -1.16 -14.17
C THR A 54 -9.56 -0.88 -15.20
N HIS A 55 -9.86 -0.07 -16.21
CA HIS A 55 -8.86 0.52 -17.10
C HIS A 55 -8.26 1.76 -16.45
N LEU A 56 -6.94 1.88 -16.38
CA LEU A 56 -6.28 3.06 -15.80
C LEU A 56 -6.02 4.13 -16.87
N PHE A 57 -5.08 3.87 -17.77
CA PHE A 57 -4.69 4.74 -18.88
C PHE A 57 -3.85 3.94 -19.87
N GLU A 58 -3.87 4.29 -21.16
CA GLU A 58 -3.10 3.61 -22.22
C GLU A 58 -3.28 2.08 -22.19
N ASP A 59 -2.20 1.32 -21.95
CA ASP A 59 -2.24 -0.14 -21.85
C ASP A 59 -2.23 -0.62 -20.38
N TYR A 60 -2.46 0.28 -19.42
CA TYR A 60 -2.48 -0.03 -17.99
C TYR A 60 -3.87 -0.35 -17.49
N HIS A 61 -3.96 -1.43 -16.71
CA HIS A 61 -5.21 -1.95 -16.17
C HIS A 61 -5.02 -2.40 -14.73
N LEU A 62 -6.12 -2.48 -13.99
CA LEU A 62 -6.18 -3.08 -12.66
C LEU A 62 -6.82 -4.45 -12.74
N PHE A 63 -6.10 -5.44 -12.21
CA PHE A 63 -6.57 -6.79 -11.97
C PHE A 63 -6.78 -7.00 -10.48
N LYS A 64 -7.85 -7.71 -10.12
CA LYS A 64 -8.18 -8.03 -8.73
C LYS A 64 -8.18 -9.52 -8.54
N ARG A 65 -7.60 -10.02 -7.45
CA ARG A 65 -7.59 -11.44 -7.07
C ARG A 65 -8.75 -11.70 -6.11
N PRO A 66 -9.85 -12.35 -6.55
CA PRO A 66 -10.96 -12.66 -5.65
C PRO A 66 -10.48 -13.59 -4.53
N GLY A 67 -10.98 -13.36 -3.31
CA GLY A 67 -10.66 -14.18 -2.14
C GLY A 67 -9.28 -13.96 -1.52
N LEU A 68 -8.38 -13.19 -2.14
CA LEU A 68 -7.10 -12.84 -1.52
C LEU A 68 -7.32 -11.74 -0.47
N LYS A 69 -6.87 -11.99 0.77
CA LYS A 69 -6.98 -11.02 1.87
C LYS A 69 -5.77 -10.08 1.88
N LYS A 70 -5.99 -8.86 2.39
CA LYS A 70 -4.93 -7.88 2.65
C LYS A 70 -3.97 -8.43 3.71
N THR A 71 -2.66 -8.22 3.53
CA THR A 71 -1.63 -8.81 4.42
C THR A 71 -0.47 -7.84 4.73
N LEU A 72 0.11 -7.99 5.92
CA LEU A 72 1.34 -7.30 6.32
C LEU A 72 2.53 -8.09 5.74
N GLY A 73 2.93 -7.74 4.53
CA GLY A 73 3.98 -8.45 3.80
C GLY A 73 3.47 -9.31 2.64
N LYS A 74 4.40 -9.72 1.78
CA LYS A 74 4.08 -10.48 0.57
C LYS A 74 3.93 -11.96 0.88
N THR A 75 2.80 -12.54 0.52
CA THR A 75 2.55 -13.97 0.76
C THR A 75 3.24 -14.86 -0.29
N ARG A 76 3.37 -16.16 0.00
CA ARG A 76 3.84 -17.14 -0.99
C ARG A 76 2.96 -17.14 -2.25
N LEU A 77 1.64 -17.12 -2.07
CA LEU A 77 0.67 -17.07 -3.16
C LEU A 77 0.84 -15.81 -4.03
N SER A 78 0.98 -14.64 -3.42
CA SER A 78 1.24 -13.38 -4.15
C SER A 78 2.57 -13.44 -4.90
N SER A 79 3.60 -14.07 -4.32
CA SER A 79 4.90 -14.24 -4.99
C SER A 79 4.85 -15.22 -6.16
N GLU A 80 4.04 -16.28 -6.07
CA GLU A 80 3.78 -17.21 -7.17
C GLU A 80 2.99 -16.54 -8.30
N ILE A 81 2.04 -15.66 -7.97
CA ILE A 81 1.31 -14.83 -8.94
C ILE A 81 2.27 -13.94 -9.72
N ASP A 82 3.16 -13.23 -9.02
CA ASP A 82 4.14 -12.35 -9.66
C ASP A 82 5.04 -13.12 -10.63
N LYS A 83 5.52 -14.31 -10.25
CA LYS A 83 6.29 -15.18 -11.16
C LYS A 83 5.50 -15.59 -12.40
N LYS A 84 4.19 -15.82 -12.28
CA LYS A 84 3.34 -16.18 -13.42
C LYS A 84 3.15 -15.00 -14.38
N LEU A 85 2.98 -13.79 -13.84
CA LEU A 85 2.87 -12.58 -14.64
C LEU A 85 4.20 -12.26 -15.35
N ASP A 86 5.33 -12.44 -14.67
CA ASP A 86 6.68 -12.22 -15.23
C ASP A 86 7.02 -13.15 -16.40
N LEU A 87 6.44 -14.36 -16.41
CA LEU A 87 6.62 -15.35 -17.48
C LEU A 87 5.68 -15.16 -18.68
N ASP A 88 4.64 -14.33 -18.58
CA ASP A 88 3.70 -14.12 -19.68
C ASP A 88 4.19 -13.04 -20.64
N SER A 89 4.45 -13.40 -21.89
CA SER A 89 4.94 -12.48 -22.91
C SER A 89 3.98 -11.35 -23.27
N LYS A 90 2.68 -11.46 -22.95
CA LYS A 90 1.69 -10.39 -23.14
C LYS A 90 1.69 -9.38 -21.99
N VAL A 91 2.30 -9.69 -20.86
CA VAL A 91 2.41 -8.79 -19.70
C VAL A 91 3.74 -8.06 -19.77
N GLU A 92 3.71 -6.80 -20.20
CA GLU A 92 4.93 -5.98 -20.33
C GLU A 92 5.48 -5.52 -18.98
N TRP A 93 4.59 -5.33 -18.01
CA TRP A 93 4.93 -4.84 -16.68
C TRP A 93 3.81 -5.17 -15.70
N PHE A 94 4.14 -5.33 -14.41
CA PHE A 94 3.15 -5.43 -13.35
C PHE A 94 3.67 -4.89 -12.01
N MET A 95 2.73 -4.55 -11.11
CA MET A 95 3.02 -4.18 -9.73
C MET A 95 1.88 -4.59 -8.81
N HIS A 96 2.20 -5.38 -7.78
CA HIS A 96 1.27 -5.67 -6.68
C HIS A 96 1.04 -4.39 -5.87
N GLN A 97 -0.21 -3.91 -5.85
CA GLN A 97 -0.56 -2.68 -5.15
C GLN A 97 -0.50 -2.84 -3.64
N LYS A 98 0.07 -1.82 -2.99
CA LYS A 98 0.19 -1.71 -1.54
C LYS A 98 -0.54 -0.48 -1.05
N GLU A 99 -1.22 -0.62 0.07
CA GLU A 99 -1.76 0.52 0.83
C GLU A 99 -0.79 0.87 1.96
N LYS A 100 -0.48 2.15 2.11
CA LYS A 100 0.24 2.66 3.28
C LYS A 100 -0.78 3.11 4.31
N LYS A 101 -0.76 2.49 5.49
CA LYS A 101 -1.56 2.91 6.64
C LYS A 101 -0.64 3.52 7.68
N TYR A 102 -0.88 4.78 8.00
CA TYR A 102 -0.16 5.50 9.04
C TYR A 102 -0.92 5.39 10.35
N GLN A 103 -0.20 5.10 11.43
CA GLN A 103 -0.71 5.16 12.80
C GLN A 103 0.10 6.22 13.53
N LEU A 104 -0.60 7.23 14.01
CA LEU A 104 -0.04 8.31 14.82
C LEU A 104 -0.18 7.92 16.29
N PHE A 105 0.94 7.90 16.99
CA PHE A 105 0.97 7.79 18.45
C PHE A 105 1.41 9.12 19.02
N SER A 106 0.57 9.70 19.86
CA SER A 106 0.89 10.92 20.59
C SER A 106 0.70 10.68 22.06
N SER A 107 1.64 11.18 22.85
CA SER A 107 1.54 11.24 24.31
C SER A 107 0.89 12.55 24.79
N ASP A 108 0.48 13.44 23.86
CA ASP A 108 -0.26 14.65 24.16
C ASP A 108 -1.68 14.31 24.64
N PRO A 109 -2.05 14.65 25.90
CA PRO A 109 -3.40 14.41 26.42
C PRO A 109 -4.50 15.11 25.61
N MET A 110 -4.16 16.16 24.86
CA MET A 110 -5.09 16.93 24.04
C MET A 110 -5.17 16.43 22.59
N PHE A 111 -4.47 15.35 22.24
CA PHE A 111 -4.38 14.84 20.87
C PHE A 111 -5.74 14.50 20.27
N GLU A 112 -6.68 14.01 21.08
CA GLU A 112 -8.05 13.70 20.64
C GLU A 112 -8.83 14.91 20.12
N TYR A 113 -8.44 16.14 20.50
CA TYR A 113 -9.06 17.39 20.03
C TYR A 113 -8.34 18.00 18.81
N GLN A 114 -7.22 17.43 18.36
CA GLN A 114 -6.40 17.92 17.24
C GLN A 114 -6.88 17.32 15.91
N TRP A 115 -8.11 17.65 15.52
CA TRP A 115 -8.80 17.09 14.35
C TRP A 115 -8.05 17.27 13.01
N TYR A 116 -7.11 18.20 12.92
CA TYR A 116 -6.35 18.50 11.71
C TYR A 116 -5.12 17.59 11.50
N ILE A 117 -4.76 16.74 12.47
CA ILE A 117 -3.55 15.88 12.40
C ILE A 117 -3.86 14.49 11.86
N VAL A 118 -5.12 14.03 12.00
CA VAL A 118 -5.53 12.65 11.70
C VAL A 118 -6.34 12.53 10.40
N SER A 119 -6.51 13.63 9.65
CA SER A 119 -7.22 13.71 8.38
C SER A 119 -6.41 13.23 7.19
#